data_AF-G8ZXV3-F1
#
_entry.id   AF-G8ZXV3-F1
#
_cell.length_a   1.000
_cell.length_b   1.000
_cell.length_c   1.000
_cell.angle_alpha   90.00
_cell.angle_beta   90.00
_cell.angle_gamma   90.00
#
_symmetry.space_group_name_H-M   'P 1'
#
loop_
_entity.id
_entity.type
_entity.pdbx_description
1 polymer ?
#
loop_
_entity_poly.entity_id
_entity_poly.type
_entity_poly.pdbx_seq_one_letter_code
_entity_poly.pdbx_strand_id
1 'polypeptide(L)'
;MMTISRYKLFTLIVCPATLLLGHLLSYWFPDDLQYRINKDGLLNSFFVKRGWFWTSAIGWWCMIRYRSFNRQNHHSLVRYAILTIWWYMFTQSLWFGSAPIMDLIFTLTGGSCKFDVFDERGRLSSLFHDTFPRRIRSLERIYHLLKKKPAHDELLEQSLNSIRCAMNGTECHRELAKSVVPTDLNHYIHDSLFSGVTRNSSAVCRTLGGYWVGGHDPSGHIFLITLMIMYLLGELHIFGKRAFSRILREKNMSFKPFIDLFDNGAIWNVLSKKPETYSQLFFMTVVQPPLTFANSFTVFSLQLIKFVVLENPVILLVGLFLMWWWSFLVTSVVFHTLSEQVSGLAFAYLVAGVIYWNDHWFIRNAMH
;
A
#
# COMPACT_ATOMS: atom_id res chain seq x y z
N MET A 1 -23.06 -24.30 23.32
CA MET A 1 -21.69 -23.83 23.04
C MET A 1 -21.47 -23.88 21.52
N MET A 2 -21.35 -22.73 20.84
CA MET A 2 -21.05 -22.72 19.40
C MET A 2 -19.59 -23.15 19.20
N THR A 3 -19.35 -24.32 18.60
CA THR A 3 -18.01 -24.75 18.20
C THR A 3 -17.53 -23.88 17.03
N ILE A 4 -16.54 -23.02 17.27
CA ILE A 4 -15.91 -22.20 16.24
C ILE A 4 -15.16 -23.11 15.27
N SER A 5 -15.43 -23.00 13.96
CA SER A 5 -14.68 -23.72 12.93
C SER A 5 -13.20 -23.32 12.96
N ARG A 6 -12.29 -24.30 12.80
CA ARG A 6 -10.83 -24.07 12.74
C ARG A 6 -10.46 -23.00 11.70
N TYR A 7 -11.16 -22.98 10.57
CA TYR A 7 -10.91 -21.98 9.52
C TYR A 7 -11.28 -20.56 9.99
N LYS A 8 -12.42 -20.42 10.65
CA LYS A 8 -12.87 -19.13 11.19
C LYS A 8 -11.90 -18.61 12.26
N LEU A 9 -11.43 -19.50 13.12
CA LEU A 9 -10.39 -19.18 14.10
C LEU A 9 -9.11 -18.69 13.40
N PHE A 10 -8.68 -19.38 12.34
CA PHE A 10 -7.52 -18.96 11.54
C PHE A 10 -7.71 -17.56 10.93
N THR A 11 -8.86 -17.27 10.30
CA THR A 11 -9.14 -15.95 9.72
C THR A 11 -9.07 -14.81 10.74
N LEU A 12 -9.49 -15.05 11.98
CA LEU A 12 -9.50 -14.05 13.05
C LEU A 12 -8.16 -13.91 13.78
N ILE A 13 -7.28 -14.92 13.70
CA ILE A 13 -6.00 -14.92 14.42
C ILE A 13 -4.83 -14.56 13.51
N VAL A 14 -4.93 -14.77 12.19
CA VAL A 14 -3.79 -14.58 11.28
C VAL A 14 -3.16 -13.18 11.39
N CYS A 15 -3.95 -12.11 11.41
CA CYS A 15 -3.40 -10.74 11.52
C CYS A 15 -2.82 -10.44 12.92
N PRO A 16 -3.52 -10.70 14.04
CA PRO A 16 -2.95 -10.56 15.39
C PRO A 16 -1.67 -11.39 15.59
N ALA A 17 -1.65 -12.65 15.14
CA ALA A 17 -0.48 -13.50 15.26
C ALA A 17 0.69 -12.98 14.40
N THR A 18 0.41 -12.45 13.21
CA THR A 18 1.44 -11.85 12.34
C THR A 18 1.99 -10.56 12.96
N LEU A 19 1.15 -9.75 13.62
CA LEU A 19 1.59 -8.55 14.31
C LEU A 19 2.53 -8.91 15.47
N LEU A 20 2.14 -9.89 16.29
CA LEU A 20 2.99 -10.40 17.38
C LEU A 20 4.32 -10.96 16.84
N LEU A 21 4.27 -11.77 15.79
CA LEU A 21 5.47 -12.29 15.14
C LEU A 21 6.36 -11.16 14.61
N GLY A 22 5.78 -10.18 13.92
CA GLY A 22 6.51 -9.02 13.39
C GLY A 22 7.18 -8.21 14.48
N HIS A 23 6.49 -7.96 15.59
CA HIS A 23 7.05 -7.25 16.74
C HIS A 23 8.17 -8.05 17.44
N LEU A 24 8.02 -9.37 17.56
CA LEU A 24 9.10 -10.21 18.07
C LEU A 24 10.31 -10.14 17.13
N LEU A 25 10.10 -10.25 15.82
CA LEU A 25 11.16 -10.16 14.82
C LEU A 25 11.84 -8.80 14.78
N SER A 26 11.15 -7.69 15.05
CA SER A 26 11.77 -6.36 15.06
C SER A 26 12.89 -6.21 16.10
N TYR A 27 12.88 -7.02 17.17
CA TYR A 27 14.00 -7.06 18.13
C TYR A 27 15.26 -7.73 17.58
N TRP A 28 15.13 -8.61 16.59
CA TRP A 28 16.24 -9.38 16.02
C TRP A 28 16.80 -8.79 14.73
N PHE A 29 16.05 -7.91 14.05
CA PHE A 29 16.48 -7.28 12.81
C PHE A 29 17.12 -5.92 13.07
N PRO A 30 18.36 -5.67 12.62
CA PRO A 30 19.01 -4.37 12.76
C PRO A 30 18.35 -3.29 11.88
N ASP A 31 18.42 -2.04 12.34
CA ASP A 31 17.83 -0.84 11.69
C ASP A 31 18.24 -0.67 10.22
N ASP A 32 19.37 -1.26 9.79
CA ASP A 32 19.85 -1.27 8.40
C ASP A 32 18.86 -1.89 7.39
N LEU A 33 17.93 -2.73 7.84
CA LEU A 33 16.88 -3.26 6.96
C LEU A 33 15.97 -2.15 6.42
N GLN A 34 15.74 -1.10 7.21
CA GLN A 34 14.90 0.03 6.82
C GLN A 34 15.50 0.83 5.65
N TYR A 35 16.84 0.90 5.57
CA TYR A 35 17.55 1.58 4.48
C TYR A 35 17.56 0.75 3.18
N ARG A 36 17.61 -0.59 3.28
CA ARG A 36 17.63 -1.49 2.11
C ARG A 36 16.26 -1.68 1.44
N ILE A 37 15.17 -1.41 2.14
CA ILE A 37 13.81 -1.55 1.57
C ILE A 37 13.47 -0.31 0.77
N ASN A 38 13.64 -0.41 -0.56
CA ASN A 38 13.26 0.64 -1.49
C ASN A 38 11.73 0.84 -1.51
N LYS A 39 11.27 1.90 -0.83
CA LYS A 39 9.85 2.26 -0.70
C LYS A 39 9.19 2.66 -2.02
N ASP A 40 9.97 2.90 -3.07
CA ASP A 40 9.46 3.35 -4.38
C ASP A 40 9.70 2.34 -5.51
N GLY A 41 10.00 1.09 -5.18
CA GLY A 41 10.09 0.01 -6.16
C GLY A 41 8.80 -0.19 -6.97
N LEU A 42 8.93 -0.70 -8.20
CA LEU A 42 7.80 -0.94 -9.12
C LEU A 42 6.69 -1.78 -8.48
N LEU A 43 7.06 -2.82 -7.72
CA LEU A 43 6.13 -3.68 -7.01
C LEU A 43 5.33 -2.90 -5.95
N ASN A 44 5.99 -2.04 -5.16
CA ASN A 44 5.30 -1.24 -4.15
C ASN A 44 4.34 -0.22 -4.80
N SER A 45 4.77 0.43 -5.88
CA SER A 45 3.98 1.46 -6.55
C SER A 45 2.75 0.88 -7.27
N PHE A 46 2.90 -0.27 -7.94
CA PHE A 46 1.82 -0.84 -8.76
C PHE A 46 0.91 -1.81 -7.99
N PHE A 47 1.46 -2.65 -7.12
CA PHE A 47 0.67 -3.61 -6.35
C PHE A 47 0.26 -3.03 -5.00
N VAL A 48 1.22 -2.67 -4.14
CA VAL A 48 0.93 -2.34 -2.73
C VAL A 48 0.10 -1.06 -2.61
N LYS A 49 0.49 0.03 -3.29
CA LYS A 49 -0.26 1.30 -3.27
C LYS A 49 -1.67 1.18 -3.88
N ARG A 50 -1.93 0.15 -4.72
CA ARG A 50 -3.25 -0.14 -5.32
C ARG A 50 -3.86 -1.45 -4.79
N GLY A 51 -3.52 -1.85 -3.57
CA GLY A 51 -3.84 -3.19 -3.07
C GLY A 51 -5.33 -3.52 -3.02
N TRP A 52 -6.17 -2.54 -2.68
CA TRP A 52 -7.62 -2.75 -2.65
C TRP A 52 -8.16 -3.11 -4.04
N PHE A 53 -7.70 -2.42 -5.09
CA PHE A 53 -8.10 -2.71 -6.47
C PHE A 53 -7.80 -4.15 -6.87
N TRP A 54 -6.58 -4.64 -6.62
CA TRP A 54 -6.20 -6.03 -6.94
C TRP A 54 -6.98 -7.06 -6.13
N THR A 55 -7.21 -6.76 -4.85
CA THR A 55 -8.02 -7.58 -3.94
C THR A 55 -9.45 -7.72 -4.46
N SER A 56 -10.05 -6.61 -4.90
CA SER A 56 -11.36 -6.59 -5.50
C SER A 56 -11.38 -7.35 -6.83
N ALA A 57 -10.47 -7.04 -7.76
CA ALA A 57 -10.45 -7.65 -9.09
C ALA A 57 -10.34 -9.18 -9.03
N ILE A 58 -9.38 -9.69 -8.25
CA ILE A 58 -9.16 -11.14 -8.12
C ILE A 58 -10.28 -11.79 -7.30
N GLY A 59 -10.75 -11.14 -6.24
CA GLY A 59 -11.88 -11.62 -5.43
C GLY A 59 -13.16 -11.77 -6.25
N TRP A 60 -13.53 -10.74 -7.02
CA TRP A 60 -14.69 -10.76 -7.92
C TRP A 60 -14.54 -11.79 -9.04
N TRP A 61 -13.35 -11.90 -9.62
CA TRP A 61 -13.08 -12.90 -10.65
C TRP A 61 -13.23 -14.34 -10.12
N CYS A 62 -12.72 -14.62 -8.91
CA CYS A 62 -12.94 -15.91 -8.26
C CYS A 62 -14.43 -16.17 -7.95
N MET A 63 -15.16 -15.15 -7.50
CA MET A 63 -16.60 -15.28 -7.25
C MET A 63 -17.36 -15.65 -8.52
N ILE A 64 -17.15 -14.93 -9.62
CA ILE A 64 -17.78 -15.22 -10.92
C ILE A 64 -17.44 -16.65 -11.37
N ARG A 65 -16.20 -17.09 -11.14
CA ARG A 65 -15.70 -18.38 -11.64
C ARG A 65 -16.19 -19.60 -10.86
N TYR A 66 -16.32 -19.46 -9.54
CA TYR A 66 -16.57 -20.60 -8.63
C TYR A 66 -17.96 -20.57 -7.98
N ARG A 67 -18.71 -19.47 -8.10
CA ARG A 67 -20.12 -19.43 -7.68
C ARG A 67 -21.05 -19.44 -8.89
N SER A 68 -22.10 -20.23 -8.77
CA SER A 68 -23.30 -20.06 -9.58
C SER A 68 -24.01 -18.78 -9.12
N PHE A 69 -24.45 -17.93 -10.04
CA PHE A 69 -25.23 -16.70 -9.79
C PHE A 69 -26.51 -17.02 -9.01
N ASN A 70 -26.40 -17.13 -7.70
CA ASN A 70 -27.52 -17.45 -6.82
C ASN A 70 -27.56 -16.46 -5.64
N ARG A 71 -28.64 -16.49 -4.84
CA ARG A 71 -28.91 -15.59 -3.67
C ARG A 71 -27.68 -15.34 -2.75
N GLN A 72 -26.74 -16.29 -2.69
CA GLN A 72 -25.48 -16.18 -1.94
C GLN A 72 -24.52 -15.06 -2.41
N ASN A 73 -24.64 -14.55 -3.65
CA ASN A 73 -23.79 -13.45 -4.15
C ASN A 73 -24.06 -12.12 -3.41
N HIS A 74 -25.30 -11.92 -2.95
CA HIS A 74 -25.68 -10.69 -2.25
C HIS A 74 -24.89 -10.50 -0.96
N HIS A 75 -24.62 -11.57 -0.20
CA HIS A 75 -23.91 -11.47 1.08
C HIS A 75 -22.44 -11.08 0.92
N SER A 76 -21.75 -11.63 -0.08
CA SER A 76 -20.36 -11.23 -0.37
C SER A 76 -20.28 -9.81 -0.90
N LEU A 77 -21.26 -9.38 -1.71
CA LEU A 77 -21.38 -7.98 -2.12
C LEU A 77 -21.58 -7.04 -0.92
N VAL A 78 -22.48 -7.40 0.01
CA VAL A 78 -22.73 -6.61 1.23
C VAL A 78 -21.46 -6.52 2.09
N ARG A 79 -20.75 -7.63 2.31
CA ARG A 79 -19.47 -7.61 3.05
C ARG A 79 -18.46 -6.70 2.38
N TYR A 80 -18.26 -6.89 1.07
CA TYR A 80 -17.35 -6.07 0.28
C TYR A 80 -17.72 -4.57 0.37
N ALA A 81 -19.01 -4.25 0.27
CA ALA A 81 -19.50 -2.88 0.38
C ALA A 81 -19.23 -2.29 1.76
N ILE A 82 -19.53 -3.03 2.84
CA ILE A 82 -19.27 -2.56 4.21
C ILE A 82 -17.76 -2.34 4.43
N LEU A 83 -16.91 -3.27 4.01
CA LEU A 83 -15.45 -3.13 4.15
C LEU A 83 -14.91 -1.97 3.31
N THR A 84 -15.44 -1.76 2.09
CA THR A 84 -15.04 -0.64 1.22
C THR A 84 -15.45 0.70 1.83
N ILE A 85 -16.70 0.80 2.32
CA ILE A 85 -17.19 1.99 3.01
C ILE A 85 -16.32 2.25 4.24
N TRP A 86 -16.05 1.23 5.05
CA TRP A 86 -15.21 1.37 6.24
C TRP A 86 -13.80 1.85 5.90
N TRP A 87 -13.17 1.26 4.88
CA TRP A 87 -11.86 1.71 4.42
C TRP A 87 -11.88 3.17 3.95
N TYR A 88 -12.87 3.54 3.15
CA TYR A 88 -13.00 4.88 2.61
C TYR A 88 -13.26 5.90 3.72
N MET A 89 -14.14 5.59 4.68
CA MET A 89 -14.37 6.45 5.84
C MET A 89 -13.12 6.63 6.71
N PHE A 90 -12.34 5.56 6.89
CA PHE A 90 -11.16 5.60 7.75
C PHE A 90 -10.01 6.41 7.15
N THR A 91 -9.81 6.31 5.82
CA THR A 91 -8.62 6.83 5.15
C THR A 91 -8.86 8.02 4.21
N GLN A 92 -10.09 8.24 3.73
CA GLN A 92 -10.43 9.27 2.76
C GLN A 92 -11.38 10.31 3.37
N SER A 93 -11.34 11.53 2.82
CA SER A 93 -12.30 12.58 3.13
C SER A 93 -13.60 12.27 2.40
N LEU A 94 -14.65 11.92 3.14
CA LEU A 94 -15.96 11.49 2.58
C LEU A 94 -16.77 12.66 2.00
N TRP A 95 -16.69 13.83 2.62
CA TRP A 95 -17.53 15.00 2.34
C TRP A 95 -16.70 16.28 2.35
N PHE A 96 -17.13 17.29 1.59
CA PHE A 96 -16.53 18.62 1.58
C PHE A 96 -16.36 19.16 3.01
N GLY A 97 -15.11 19.29 3.46
CA GLY A 97 -14.77 19.84 4.78
C GLY A 97 -14.69 18.81 5.92
N SER A 98 -14.96 17.52 5.69
CA SER A 98 -14.77 16.47 6.70
C SER A 98 -13.40 15.80 6.56
N ALA A 99 -12.64 15.71 7.64
CA ALA A 99 -11.37 14.97 7.63
C ALA A 99 -11.59 13.44 7.71
N PRO A 100 -10.65 12.61 7.24
CA PRO A 100 -10.68 11.17 7.45
C PRO A 100 -10.65 10.81 8.94
N ILE A 101 -11.28 9.70 9.35
CA ILE A 101 -11.30 9.28 10.78
C ILE A 101 -9.89 9.19 11.37
N MET A 102 -8.90 8.71 10.60
CA MET A 102 -7.50 8.69 11.01
C MET A 102 -6.95 10.09 11.39
N ASP A 103 -7.19 11.10 10.55
CA ASP A 103 -6.76 12.47 10.82
C ASP A 103 -7.54 13.09 12.01
N LEU A 104 -8.81 12.70 12.22
CA LEU A 104 -9.57 13.09 13.42
C LEU A 104 -8.97 12.48 14.69
N ILE A 105 -8.66 11.19 14.68
CA ILE A 105 -8.02 10.52 15.83
C ILE A 105 -6.70 11.21 16.17
N PHE A 106 -5.92 11.58 15.16
CA PHE A 106 -4.68 12.30 15.36
C PHE A 106 -4.89 13.65 16.04
N THR A 107 -5.84 14.45 15.57
CA THR A 107 -6.13 15.76 16.16
C THR A 107 -6.76 15.66 17.55
N LEU A 108 -7.64 14.68 17.77
CA LEU A 108 -8.25 14.40 19.08
C LEU A 108 -7.24 13.95 20.14
N THR A 109 -6.14 13.32 19.72
CA THR A 109 -5.06 12.89 20.61
C THR A 109 -4.00 13.98 20.85
N GLY A 110 -4.27 15.22 20.44
CA GLY A 110 -3.39 16.37 20.67
C GLY A 110 -2.51 16.75 19.48
N GLY A 111 -2.67 16.07 18.34
CA GLY A 111 -1.92 16.33 17.14
C GLY A 111 -2.32 17.62 16.42
N SER A 112 -1.34 18.30 15.84
CA SER A 112 -1.54 19.55 15.11
C SER A 112 -0.57 19.68 13.93
N CYS A 113 -0.92 20.55 12.98
CA CYS A 113 0.01 20.99 11.95
C CYS A 113 0.89 22.10 12.51
N LYS A 114 2.21 21.99 12.35
CA LYS A 114 3.17 23.00 12.80
C LYS A 114 4.00 23.55 11.66
N PHE A 115 4.52 24.76 11.87
CA PHE A 115 5.38 25.51 10.95
C PHE A 115 6.62 26.02 11.69
N ASP A 116 7.27 25.13 12.46
CA ASP A 116 8.48 25.43 13.23
C ASP A 116 9.70 25.52 12.29
N VAL A 117 9.67 26.46 11.35
CA VAL A 117 10.62 26.59 10.24
C VAL A 117 12.01 26.96 10.73
N PHE A 118 12.09 27.91 11.66
CA PHE A 118 13.36 28.43 12.18
C PHE A 118 13.64 27.92 13.61
N ASP A 119 14.91 27.61 13.90
CA ASP A 119 15.41 27.32 15.26
C ASP A 119 15.56 28.61 16.08
N GLU A 120 15.89 28.49 17.37
CA GLU A 120 16.12 29.63 18.28
C GLU A 120 17.23 30.58 17.79
N ARG A 121 18.09 30.13 16.86
CA ARG A 121 19.18 30.90 16.26
C ARG A 121 18.82 31.46 14.88
N GLY A 122 17.58 31.31 14.43
CA GLY A 122 17.11 31.77 13.12
C GLY A 122 17.58 30.92 11.93
N ARG A 123 18.12 29.72 12.17
CA ARG A 123 18.52 28.77 11.12
C ARG A 123 17.39 27.81 10.80
N LEU A 124 17.46 27.13 9.65
CA LEU A 124 16.47 26.11 9.29
C LEU A 124 16.45 25.00 10.35
N SER A 125 15.29 24.83 11.00
CA SER A 125 15.09 23.87 12.09
C SER A 125 15.31 22.43 11.62
N SER A 126 16.00 21.64 12.44
CA SER A 126 16.12 20.20 12.24
C SER A 126 14.85 19.43 12.59
N LEU A 127 13.89 20.08 13.26
CA LEU A 127 12.59 19.52 13.62
C LEU A 127 11.54 19.75 12.53
N PHE A 128 11.76 20.74 11.65
CA PHE A 128 10.93 20.98 10.49
C PHE A 128 11.14 19.83 9.50
N HIS A 129 10.24 18.85 9.43
CA HIS A 129 10.35 17.63 8.59
C HIS A 129 11.58 16.72 8.81
N ASP A 130 11.35 15.43 8.54
CA ASP A 130 12.31 14.34 8.78
C ASP A 130 13.50 14.32 7.80
N THR A 131 13.33 14.78 6.56
CA THR A 131 14.40 14.72 5.54
C THR A 131 14.64 16.07 4.88
N PHE A 132 15.91 16.37 4.56
CA PHE A 132 16.30 17.63 3.93
C PHE A 132 15.51 17.91 2.62
N PRO A 133 15.30 16.95 1.69
CA PRO A 133 14.48 17.21 0.51
C PRO A 133 12.99 17.48 0.80
N ARG A 134 12.45 16.99 1.93
CA ARG A 134 11.09 17.35 2.38
C ARG A 134 11.05 18.77 2.95
N ARG A 135 12.12 19.21 3.63
CA ARG A 135 12.25 20.59 4.13
C ARG A 135 12.19 21.60 3.02
N ILE A 136 13.08 21.45 2.03
CA ILE A 136 13.20 22.41 0.93
C ILE A 136 11.89 22.51 0.14
N ARG A 137 11.27 21.38 -0.24
CA ARG A 137 9.98 21.40 -0.93
C ARG A 137 8.85 22.05 -0.14
N SER A 138 8.89 21.96 1.19
CA SER A 138 7.87 22.56 2.04
C SER A 138 8.13 24.06 2.25
N LEU A 139 9.40 24.47 2.36
CA LEU A 139 9.81 25.89 2.32
C LEU A 139 9.39 26.57 1.01
N GLU A 140 9.62 25.93 -0.14
CA GLU A 140 9.21 26.45 -1.45
C GLU A 140 7.70 26.71 -1.48
N ARG A 141 6.89 25.80 -0.92
CA ARG A 141 5.42 25.98 -0.82
C ARG A 141 5.06 27.15 0.08
N ILE A 142 5.63 27.21 1.28
CA ILE A 142 5.40 28.30 2.23
C ILE A 142 5.75 29.64 1.57
N TYR A 143 6.91 29.74 0.92
CA TYR A 143 7.33 30.93 0.18
C TYR A 143 6.33 31.34 -0.90
N HIS A 144 5.90 30.38 -1.73
CA HIS A 144 4.92 30.64 -2.78
C HIS A 144 3.55 31.08 -2.25
N LEU A 145 3.11 30.57 -1.10
CA LEU A 145 1.83 30.93 -0.48
C LEU A 145 1.90 32.31 0.18
N LEU A 146 2.97 32.61 0.90
CA LEU A 146 3.19 33.91 1.53
C LEU A 146 3.33 35.02 0.47
N LYS A 147 4.04 34.76 -0.63
CA LYS A 147 4.22 35.74 -1.71
C LYS A 147 2.90 36.19 -2.37
N LYS A 148 1.83 35.39 -2.26
CA LYS A 148 0.51 35.74 -2.80
C LYS A 148 -0.27 36.71 -1.90
N LYS A 149 0.16 36.94 -0.66
CA LYS A 149 -0.47 37.87 0.27
C LYS A 149 -0.10 39.32 -0.05
N PRO A 150 -0.97 40.30 0.26
CA PRO A 150 -0.69 41.71 0.03
C PRO A 150 0.54 42.19 0.84
N ALA A 151 1.42 42.93 0.19
CA ALA A 151 2.72 43.39 0.71
C ALA A 151 2.60 44.64 1.61
N HIS A 152 1.77 44.58 2.65
CA HIS A 152 1.57 45.67 3.62
C HIS A 152 2.13 45.37 5.02
N ASP A 153 2.70 44.19 5.22
CA ASP A 153 3.18 43.71 6.52
C ASP A 153 4.70 43.56 6.50
N GLU A 154 5.39 44.25 7.41
CA GLU A 154 6.85 44.17 7.58
C GLU A 154 7.30 42.74 7.90
N LEU A 155 6.50 41.99 8.67
CA LEU A 155 6.76 40.59 9.01
C LEU A 155 6.64 39.67 7.80
N LEU A 156 5.85 40.04 6.79
CA LEU A 156 5.76 39.28 5.54
C LEU A 156 7.08 39.35 4.77
N GLU A 157 7.61 40.55 4.58
CA GLU A 157 8.87 40.77 3.86
C GLU A 157 10.04 40.10 4.59
N GLN A 158 10.09 40.22 5.92
CA GLN A 158 11.09 39.55 6.74
C GLN A 158 10.99 38.02 6.65
N SER A 159 9.77 37.46 6.67
CA SER A 159 9.53 36.02 6.50
C SER A 159 9.97 35.52 5.11
N LEU A 160 9.62 36.26 4.05
CA LEU A 160 10.00 35.90 2.67
C LEU A 160 11.52 35.92 2.49
N ASN A 161 12.21 36.93 3.03
CA ASN A 161 13.66 37.02 2.99
C ASN A 161 14.32 35.88 3.77
N SER A 162 13.83 35.58 4.98
CA SER A 162 14.35 34.49 5.81
C SER A 162 14.20 33.12 5.14
N ILE A 163 13.04 32.87 4.53
CA ILE A 163 12.79 31.61 3.81
C ILE A 163 13.68 31.50 2.57
N ARG A 164 13.82 32.58 1.79
CA ARG A 164 14.71 32.62 0.63
C ARG A 164 16.15 32.31 1.02
N CYS A 165 16.60 32.87 2.13
CA CYS A 165 17.91 32.61 2.70
C CYS A 165 18.09 31.15 3.14
N ALA A 166 17.09 30.56 3.80
CA ALA A 166 17.12 29.16 4.19
C ALA A 166 17.20 28.19 3.00
N MET A 167 16.66 28.57 1.83
CA MET A 167 16.73 27.76 0.60
C MET A 167 18.07 27.88 -0.12
N ASN A 168 18.68 29.07 -0.14
CA ASN A 168 19.89 29.35 -0.92
C ASN A 168 21.22 29.03 -0.20
N GLY A 169 21.19 28.75 1.11
CA GLY A 169 22.38 28.41 1.88
C GLY A 169 23.10 29.61 2.52
N THR A 170 24.31 29.37 3.03
CA THR A 170 25.02 30.14 4.08
C THR A 170 25.44 31.58 3.77
N GLU A 171 25.07 32.16 2.63
CA GLU A 171 25.43 33.55 2.25
C GLU A 171 24.31 34.57 2.52
N CYS A 172 23.49 34.31 3.53
CA CYS A 172 22.51 35.27 4.02
C CYS A 172 22.86 35.72 5.45
N HIS A 173 23.96 36.43 5.59
CA HIS A 173 24.28 37.12 6.85
C HIS A 173 24.75 38.54 6.58
N ARG A 174 23.87 39.51 6.87
CA ARG A 174 24.21 40.62 7.80
C ARG A 174 23.10 41.61 8.14
N GLU A 175 21.97 41.62 7.44
CA GLU A 175 20.96 42.67 7.64
C GLU A 175 19.55 42.18 7.95
N LEU A 176 19.38 40.90 8.29
CA LEU A 176 18.12 40.45 8.89
C LEU A 176 18.09 40.92 10.34
N ALA A 177 17.57 42.14 10.48
CA ALA A 177 17.41 43.00 11.65
C ALA A 177 17.66 42.35 13.01
N LYS A 178 18.50 43.01 13.82
CA LYS A 178 18.70 42.80 15.26
C LYS A 178 17.41 42.85 16.12
N SER A 179 16.22 42.91 15.54
CA SER A 179 14.94 43.17 16.21
C SER A 179 13.89 42.06 16.09
N VAL A 180 14.10 41.00 15.30
CA VAL A 180 13.03 40.01 15.02
C VAL A 180 13.38 38.67 15.64
N VAL A 181 12.52 38.19 16.54
CA VAL A 181 12.70 36.91 17.22
C VAL A 181 12.27 35.79 16.26
N PRO A 182 13.05 34.70 16.09
CA PRO A 182 12.66 33.57 15.23
C PRO A 182 11.28 32.98 15.56
N THR A 183 10.88 33.06 16.82
CA THR A 183 9.56 32.69 17.32
C THR A 183 8.45 33.53 16.67
N ASP A 184 8.65 34.83 16.50
CA ASP A 184 7.69 35.73 15.85
C ASP A 184 7.52 35.38 14.36
N LEU A 185 8.61 35.00 13.68
CA LEU A 185 8.56 34.53 12.30
C LEU A 185 7.76 33.23 12.18
N ASN A 186 8.02 32.24 13.05
CA ASN A 186 7.28 30.98 13.05
C ASN A 186 5.78 31.20 13.35
N HIS A 187 5.45 32.07 14.33
CA HIS A 187 4.06 32.45 14.62
C HIS A 187 3.39 33.15 13.45
N TYR A 188 4.08 34.11 12.82
CA TYR A 188 3.55 34.81 11.67
C TYR A 188 3.29 33.86 10.48
N ILE A 189 4.24 32.97 10.17
CA ILE A 189 4.08 31.96 9.11
C ILE A 189 2.90 31.06 9.42
N HIS A 190 2.82 30.57 10.66
CA HIS A 190 1.69 29.77 11.14
C HIS A 190 0.38 30.53 10.92
N ASP A 191 0.17 31.66 11.59
CA ASP A 191 -1.10 32.38 11.56
C ASP A 191 -1.49 32.86 10.16
N SER A 192 -0.49 33.20 9.34
CA SER A 192 -0.71 33.56 7.95
C SER A 192 -1.21 32.41 7.09
N LEU A 193 -0.65 31.21 7.24
CA LEU A 193 -1.04 30.06 6.42
C LEU A 193 -2.22 29.28 7.00
N PHE A 194 -2.44 29.40 8.31
CA PHE A 194 -3.46 28.66 9.05
C PHE A 194 -4.78 29.43 9.24
N SER A 195 -4.81 30.75 9.02
CA SER A 195 -6.05 31.54 9.10
C SER A 195 -7.04 31.16 7.99
N GLY A 196 -8.22 30.68 8.37
CA GLY A 196 -9.35 30.43 7.47
C GLY A 196 -9.43 29.03 6.83
N VAL A 197 -8.55 28.08 7.20
CA VAL A 197 -8.56 26.71 6.66
C VAL A 197 -9.03 25.71 7.71
N THR A 198 -9.89 24.75 7.32
CA THR A 198 -10.41 23.72 8.22
C THR A 198 -9.30 22.80 8.75
N ARG A 199 -9.28 22.66 10.08
CA ARG A 199 -8.14 22.31 10.95
C ARG A 199 -7.75 20.83 11.04
N ASN A 200 -8.40 19.94 10.31
CA ASN A 200 -8.49 18.56 10.76
C ASN A 200 -7.82 17.54 9.84
N SER A 201 -7.12 17.95 8.77
CA SER A 201 -6.53 16.98 7.83
C SER A 201 -5.03 17.15 7.57
N SER A 202 -4.33 16.01 7.58
CA SER A 202 -2.91 15.91 7.25
C SER A 202 -2.62 16.29 5.80
N ALA A 203 -3.55 16.01 4.88
CA ALA A 203 -3.43 16.38 3.47
C ALA A 203 -3.36 17.91 3.33
N VAL A 204 -4.28 18.63 4.00
CA VAL A 204 -4.33 20.10 4.00
C VAL A 204 -3.04 20.68 4.60
N CYS A 205 -2.58 20.16 5.74
CA CYS A 205 -1.32 20.58 6.36
C CYS A 205 -0.13 20.49 5.38
N ARG A 206 -0.02 19.36 4.66
CA ARG A 206 1.04 19.15 3.67
C ARG A 206 0.94 20.09 2.47
N THR A 207 -0.28 20.46 2.05
CA THR A 207 -0.46 21.44 0.96
C THR A 207 0.03 22.84 1.34
N LEU A 208 -0.08 23.20 2.62
CA LEU A 208 0.43 24.46 3.16
C LEU A 208 1.95 24.44 3.40
N GLY A 209 2.58 23.26 3.36
CA GLY A 209 4.00 23.09 3.67
C GLY A 209 4.29 22.92 5.17
N GLY A 210 3.26 22.68 5.99
CA GLY A 210 3.45 22.31 7.39
C GLY A 210 3.75 20.82 7.56
N TYR A 211 4.14 20.45 8.79
CA TYR A 211 4.32 19.06 9.19
C TYR A 211 3.35 18.68 10.31
N TRP A 212 2.90 17.43 10.29
CA TRP A 212 1.84 16.92 11.14
C TRP A 212 2.47 16.18 12.33
N VAL A 213 2.33 16.69 13.55
CA VAL A 213 3.07 16.21 14.73
C VAL A 213 2.24 16.28 16.02
N GLY A 214 2.58 15.43 17.00
CA GLY A 214 2.08 15.51 18.39
C GLY A 214 0.85 14.65 18.69
N GLY A 215 0.24 14.03 17.67
CA GLY A 215 -0.91 13.14 17.82
C GLY A 215 -0.55 11.68 17.62
N HIS A 216 -1.49 10.80 17.95
CA HIS A 216 -1.45 9.37 17.65
C HIS A 216 -1.97 9.12 16.23
N ASP A 217 -1.14 8.56 15.35
CA ASP A 217 -1.49 8.26 13.95
C ASP A 217 -1.73 6.75 13.75
N PRO A 218 -2.98 6.26 13.76
CA PRO A 218 -3.24 4.84 13.55
C PRO A 218 -2.67 4.34 12.22
N SER A 219 -2.01 3.17 12.23
CA SER A 219 -1.37 2.66 11.01
C SER A 219 -2.40 2.30 9.94
N GLY A 220 -2.53 3.17 8.94
CA GLY A 220 -3.37 2.97 7.76
C GLY A 220 -2.98 1.74 6.92
N HIS A 221 -1.70 1.40 6.91
CA HIS A 221 -1.18 0.22 6.20
C HIS A 221 -1.65 -1.07 6.87
N ILE A 222 -1.42 -1.22 8.18
CA ILE A 222 -1.89 -2.37 8.95
C ILE A 222 -3.41 -2.50 8.87
N PHE A 223 -4.11 -1.37 8.99
CA PHE A 223 -5.57 -1.31 8.84
C PHE A 223 -6.03 -1.87 7.48
N LEU A 224 -5.55 -1.30 6.37
CA LEU A 224 -6.02 -1.69 5.03
C LEU A 224 -5.61 -3.12 4.67
N ILE A 225 -4.38 -3.52 5.00
CA ILE A 225 -3.89 -4.89 4.75
C ILE A 225 -4.71 -5.92 5.54
N THR A 226 -5.11 -5.59 6.77
CA THR A 226 -6.02 -6.45 7.55
C THR A 226 -7.35 -6.66 6.83
N LEU A 227 -7.98 -5.58 6.34
CA LEU A 227 -9.25 -5.70 5.60
C LEU A 227 -9.09 -6.57 4.35
N MET A 228 -8.00 -6.41 3.60
CA MET A 228 -7.71 -7.20 2.41
C MET A 228 -7.52 -8.69 2.74
N ILE A 229 -6.73 -9.01 3.77
CA ILE A 229 -6.51 -10.39 4.22
C ILE A 229 -7.82 -11.03 4.67
N MET A 230 -8.60 -10.35 5.51
CA MET A 230 -9.86 -10.89 6.03
C MET A 230 -10.89 -11.08 4.92
N TYR A 231 -10.94 -10.17 3.94
CA TYR A 231 -11.79 -10.31 2.77
C TYR A 231 -11.44 -11.54 1.93
N LEU A 232 -10.16 -11.70 1.56
CA LEU A 232 -9.72 -12.82 0.72
C LEU A 232 -9.94 -14.16 1.41
N LEU A 233 -9.63 -14.27 2.71
CA LEU A 233 -9.88 -15.49 3.48
C LEU A 233 -11.37 -15.74 3.66
N GLY A 234 -12.16 -14.70 3.88
CA GLY A 234 -13.61 -14.79 3.95
C GLY A 234 -14.24 -15.38 2.69
N GLU A 235 -13.81 -14.89 1.52
CA GLU A 235 -14.28 -15.40 0.23
C GLU A 235 -13.74 -16.81 -0.07
N LEU A 236 -12.47 -17.06 0.24
CA LEU A 236 -11.85 -18.38 0.09
C LEU A 236 -12.53 -19.44 0.96
N HIS A 237 -13.04 -19.09 2.16
CA HIS A 237 -13.83 -20.01 2.97
C HIS A 237 -15.05 -20.57 2.22
N ILE A 238 -15.69 -19.71 1.42
CA ILE A 238 -16.96 -20.02 0.78
C ILE A 238 -16.78 -20.93 -0.43
N PHE A 239 -15.88 -20.58 -1.35
CA PHE A 239 -15.67 -21.36 -2.58
C PHE A 239 -14.43 -22.24 -2.57
N GLY A 240 -13.55 -22.13 -1.57
CA GLY A 240 -12.24 -22.77 -1.55
C GLY A 240 -12.31 -24.29 -1.73
N LYS A 241 -13.23 -24.99 -1.05
CA LYS A 241 -13.39 -26.44 -1.23
C LYS A 241 -13.63 -26.81 -2.69
N ARG A 242 -14.54 -26.10 -3.38
CA ARG A 242 -14.85 -26.36 -4.79
C ARG A 242 -13.66 -26.02 -5.68
N ALA A 243 -13.00 -24.88 -5.42
CA ALA A 243 -11.86 -24.42 -6.20
C ALA A 243 -10.66 -25.38 -6.10
N PHE A 244 -10.26 -25.79 -4.90
CA PHE A 244 -9.16 -26.73 -4.71
C PHE A 244 -9.49 -28.13 -5.24
N SER A 245 -10.72 -28.62 -5.06
CA SER A 245 -11.13 -29.90 -5.65
C SER A 245 -11.17 -29.88 -7.18
N ARG A 246 -11.28 -28.70 -7.82
CA ARG A 246 -11.15 -28.57 -9.27
C ARG A 246 -9.69 -28.72 -9.69
N ILE A 247 -8.79 -27.96 -9.07
CA ILE A 247 -7.34 -28.02 -9.32
C ILE A 247 -6.83 -29.46 -9.18
N LEU A 248 -7.18 -30.14 -8.08
CA LEU A 248 -6.72 -31.50 -7.81
C LEU A 248 -7.19 -32.54 -8.84
N ARG A 249 -8.30 -32.26 -9.55
CA ARG A 249 -8.84 -33.15 -10.59
C ARG A 249 -8.35 -32.81 -11.99
N GLU A 250 -7.76 -31.63 -12.19
CA GLU A 250 -7.36 -31.13 -13.49
C GLU A 250 -6.01 -31.75 -13.89
N LYS A 251 -6.02 -32.66 -14.88
CA LYS A 251 -4.83 -33.35 -15.41
C LYS A 251 -4.30 -32.72 -16.72
N ASN A 252 -4.85 -31.57 -17.13
CA ASN A 252 -4.78 -31.10 -18.51
C ASN A 252 -3.61 -30.18 -18.88
N MET A 253 -2.73 -29.81 -17.93
CA MET A 253 -1.60 -28.94 -18.27
C MET A 253 -0.49 -29.75 -18.94
N SER A 254 -0.37 -29.61 -20.26
CA SER A 254 0.73 -30.18 -21.01
C SER A 254 2.02 -29.42 -20.71
N PHE A 255 3.01 -30.11 -20.15
CA PHE A 255 4.34 -29.53 -19.91
C PHE A 255 5.23 -29.54 -21.16
N LYS A 256 4.74 -30.07 -22.29
CA LYS A 256 5.54 -30.19 -23.51
C LYS A 256 6.09 -28.83 -24.00
N PRO A 257 5.30 -27.75 -24.13
CA PRO A 257 5.84 -26.45 -24.54
C PRO A 257 6.90 -25.88 -23.59
N PHE A 258 6.84 -26.25 -22.29
CA PHE A 258 7.86 -25.87 -21.32
C PHE A 258 9.17 -26.65 -21.52
N ILE A 259 9.08 -27.96 -21.76
CA ILE A 259 10.24 -28.79 -22.06
C ILE A 259 10.89 -28.33 -23.36
N ASP A 260 10.06 -28.05 -24.38
CA ASP A 260 10.52 -27.54 -25.68
C ASP A 260 11.31 -26.22 -25.51
N LEU A 261 11.05 -25.37 -24.52
CA LEU A 261 11.87 -24.16 -24.28
C LEU A 261 13.35 -24.48 -24.06
N PHE A 262 13.65 -25.62 -23.43
CA PHE A 262 15.01 -26.02 -23.06
C PHE A 262 15.60 -27.07 -24.02
N ASP A 263 14.77 -27.80 -24.76
CA ASP A 263 15.19 -28.86 -25.69
C ASP A 263 15.47 -28.35 -27.13
N ASN A 264 15.65 -27.04 -27.29
CA ASN A 264 15.88 -26.39 -28.60
C ASN A 264 17.33 -25.94 -28.85
N GLY A 265 18.30 -26.52 -28.14
CA GLY A 265 19.70 -26.15 -28.28
C GLY A 265 20.26 -26.42 -29.69
N ALA A 266 21.07 -25.50 -30.22
CA ALA A 266 21.71 -25.62 -31.54
C ALA A 266 22.50 -26.93 -31.70
N ILE A 267 23.19 -27.36 -30.64
CA ILE A 267 23.95 -28.62 -30.60
C ILE A 267 23.00 -29.81 -30.76
N TRP A 268 21.90 -29.84 -30.00
CA TRP A 268 20.91 -30.92 -30.04
C TRP A 268 20.28 -31.02 -31.43
N ASN A 269 19.86 -29.89 -32.01
CA ASN A 269 19.27 -29.85 -33.36
C ASN A 269 20.19 -30.43 -34.44
N VAL A 270 21.50 -30.14 -34.37
CA VAL A 270 22.49 -30.66 -35.32
C VAL A 270 22.75 -32.15 -35.10
N LEU A 271 22.88 -32.59 -33.84
CA LEU A 271 23.10 -33.99 -33.49
C LEU A 271 21.93 -34.89 -33.90
N SER A 272 20.68 -34.44 -33.71
CA SER A 272 19.51 -35.27 -34.00
C SER A 272 19.21 -35.40 -35.49
N LYS A 273 19.40 -34.33 -36.26
CA LYS A 273 18.91 -34.25 -37.65
C LYS A 273 20.00 -34.38 -38.71
N LYS A 274 21.30 -34.28 -38.35
CA LYS A 274 22.49 -34.41 -39.23
C LYS A 274 22.34 -33.64 -40.56
N PRO A 275 22.67 -32.34 -40.61
CA PRO A 275 22.44 -31.52 -41.80
C PRO A 275 23.26 -31.99 -43.00
N GLU A 276 22.63 -32.03 -44.18
CA GLU A 276 23.27 -32.41 -45.44
C GLU A 276 23.81 -31.19 -46.21
N THR A 277 23.43 -29.97 -45.80
CA THR A 277 23.83 -28.71 -46.48
C THR A 277 24.18 -27.61 -45.48
N TYR A 278 25.11 -26.70 -45.84
CA TYR A 278 25.49 -25.54 -45.02
C TYR A 278 24.31 -24.61 -44.69
N SER A 279 23.34 -24.48 -45.59
CA SER A 279 22.11 -23.71 -45.34
C SER A 279 21.24 -24.34 -44.25
N GLN A 280 21.13 -25.67 -44.23
CA GLN A 280 20.43 -26.41 -43.19
C GLN A 280 21.15 -26.29 -41.84
N LEU A 281 22.48 -26.38 -41.84
CA LEU A 281 23.30 -26.18 -40.63
C LEU A 281 23.09 -24.77 -40.06
N PHE A 282 23.13 -23.73 -40.90
CA PHE A 282 22.88 -22.35 -40.49
C PHE A 282 21.47 -22.17 -39.94
N PHE A 283 20.46 -22.68 -40.63
CA PHE A 283 19.08 -22.60 -40.18
C PHE A 283 18.88 -23.29 -38.82
N MET A 284 19.41 -24.50 -38.63
CA MET A 284 19.28 -25.29 -37.40
C MET A 284 20.02 -24.71 -36.19
N THR A 285 21.11 -23.97 -36.42
CA THR A 285 21.96 -23.43 -35.36
C THR A 285 21.63 -21.98 -35.00
N VAL A 286 21.22 -21.17 -35.99
CA VAL A 286 21.02 -19.72 -35.81
C VAL A 286 19.54 -19.34 -35.81
N VAL A 287 18.73 -19.91 -36.71
CA VAL A 287 17.35 -19.45 -36.95
C VAL A 287 16.31 -20.26 -36.19
N GLN A 288 16.44 -21.59 -36.20
CA GLN A 288 15.49 -22.51 -35.58
C GLN A 288 15.43 -22.34 -34.04
N PRO A 289 16.54 -22.25 -33.28
CA PRO A 289 16.48 -22.12 -31.83
C PRO A 289 15.68 -20.90 -31.33
N PRO A 290 15.93 -19.65 -31.78
CA PRO A 290 15.16 -18.50 -31.31
C PRO A 290 13.70 -18.55 -31.77
N LEU A 291 13.43 -19.09 -32.96
CA LEU A 291 12.05 -19.22 -33.47
C LEU A 291 11.25 -20.23 -32.65
N THR A 292 11.80 -21.42 -32.38
CA THR A 292 11.10 -22.43 -31.59
C THR A 292 10.99 -21.99 -30.12
N PHE A 293 11.99 -21.29 -29.58
CA PHE A 293 11.89 -20.66 -28.27
C PHE A 293 10.73 -19.66 -28.22
N ALA A 294 10.66 -18.72 -29.17
CA ALA A 294 9.59 -17.71 -29.19
C ALA A 294 8.19 -18.32 -29.33
N ASN A 295 8.03 -19.34 -30.20
CA ASN A 295 6.76 -20.03 -30.36
C ASN A 295 6.37 -20.83 -29.11
N SER A 296 7.31 -21.63 -28.57
CA SER A 296 7.07 -22.44 -27.37
C SER A 296 6.81 -21.57 -26.15
N PHE A 297 7.54 -20.46 -26.02
CA PHE A 297 7.31 -19.45 -24.99
C PHE A 297 5.92 -18.84 -25.08
N THR A 298 5.49 -18.48 -26.28
CA THR A 298 4.16 -17.90 -26.50
C THR A 298 3.07 -18.92 -26.17
N VAL A 299 3.17 -20.15 -26.66
CA VAL A 299 2.21 -21.23 -26.38
C VAL A 299 2.17 -21.56 -24.90
N PHE A 300 3.33 -21.72 -24.26
CA PHE A 300 3.44 -21.98 -22.83
C PHE A 300 2.84 -20.82 -22.01
N SER A 301 3.17 -19.58 -22.35
CA SER A 301 2.65 -18.40 -21.67
C SER A 301 1.12 -18.30 -21.78
N LEU A 302 0.56 -18.55 -22.97
CA LEU A 302 -0.89 -18.56 -23.17
C LEU A 302 -1.57 -19.70 -22.40
N GLN A 303 -0.98 -20.89 -22.38
CA GLN A 303 -1.47 -22.01 -21.59
C GLN A 303 -1.42 -21.71 -20.08
N LEU A 304 -0.32 -21.11 -19.61
CA LEU A 304 -0.17 -20.72 -18.22
C LEU A 304 -1.17 -19.63 -17.83
N ILE A 305 -1.35 -18.60 -18.67
CA ILE A 305 -2.35 -17.55 -18.46
C ILE A 305 -3.76 -18.15 -18.43
N LYS A 306 -4.09 -19.01 -19.40
CA LYS A 306 -5.40 -19.69 -19.42
C LYS A 306 -5.60 -20.51 -18.15
N PHE A 307 -4.60 -21.28 -17.74
CA PHE A 307 -4.67 -22.14 -16.57
C PHE A 307 -4.82 -21.32 -15.26
N VAL A 308 -3.95 -20.33 -15.05
CA VAL A 308 -3.91 -19.56 -13.79
C VAL A 308 -5.02 -18.51 -13.73
N VAL A 309 -5.23 -17.76 -14.81
CA VAL A 309 -6.19 -16.64 -14.82
C VAL A 309 -7.59 -17.17 -15.10
N LEU A 310 -7.80 -17.93 -16.18
CA LEU A 310 -9.16 -18.25 -16.64
C LEU A 310 -9.73 -19.52 -15.99
N GLU A 311 -8.92 -20.55 -15.84
CA GLU A 311 -9.36 -21.84 -15.32
C GLU A 311 -9.33 -21.88 -13.79
N ASN A 312 -8.23 -21.41 -13.19
CA ASN A 312 -7.95 -21.55 -11.76
C ASN A 312 -7.53 -20.24 -11.05
N PRO A 313 -8.38 -19.18 -11.06
CA PRO A 313 -8.03 -17.90 -10.44
C PRO A 313 -7.83 -17.95 -8.92
N VAL A 314 -8.22 -19.04 -8.24
CA VAL A 314 -7.89 -19.23 -6.81
C VAL A 314 -6.38 -19.22 -6.56
N ILE A 315 -5.55 -19.60 -7.56
CA ILE A 315 -4.08 -19.52 -7.46
C ILE A 315 -3.65 -18.05 -7.29
N LEU A 316 -4.24 -17.14 -8.08
CA LEU A 316 -4.00 -15.70 -7.96
C LEU A 316 -4.46 -15.17 -6.60
N LEU A 317 -5.61 -15.64 -6.10
CA LEU A 317 -6.13 -15.24 -4.80
C LEU A 317 -5.19 -15.65 -3.65
N VAL A 318 -4.71 -16.90 -3.67
CA VAL A 318 -3.76 -17.39 -2.67
C VAL A 318 -2.43 -16.64 -2.77
N GLY A 319 -1.92 -16.41 -3.98
CA GLY A 319 -0.72 -15.60 -4.20
C GLY A 319 -0.88 -14.18 -3.66
N LEU A 320 -2.04 -13.55 -3.89
CA LEU A 320 -2.35 -12.22 -3.39
C LEU A 320 -2.45 -12.20 -1.85
N PHE A 321 -3.08 -13.20 -1.24
CA PHE A 321 -3.10 -13.36 0.22
C PHE A 321 -1.67 -13.47 0.78
N LEU A 322 -0.81 -14.31 0.20
CA LEU A 322 0.58 -14.46 0.66
C LEU A 322 1.36 -13.15 0.52
N MET A 323 1.15 -12.42 -0.57
CA MET A 323 1.75 -11.10 -0.78
C MET A 323 1.29 -10.08 0.27
N TRP A 324 -0.01 -10.05 0.61
CA TRP A 324 -0.54 -9.19 1.66
C TRP A 324 -0.06 -9.59 3.05
N TRP A 325 0.01 -10.88 3.33
CA TRP A 325 0.55 -11.40 4.57
C TRP A 325 2.02 -11.02 4.74
N TRP A 326 2.83 -11.17 3.69
CA TRP A 326 4.20 -10.69 3.67
C TRP A 326 4.30 -9.17 3.85
N SER A 327 3.48 -8.40 3.14
CA SER A 327 3.44 -6.94 3.30
C SER A 327 3.09 -6.52 4.72
N PHE A 328 2.13 -7.20 5.36
CA PHE A 328 1.78 -6.97 6.77
C PHE A 328 2.98 -7.22 7.68
N LEU A 329 3.68 -8.33 7.48
CA LEU A 329 4.85 -8.70 8.28
C LEU A 329 5.96 -7.66 8.14
N VAL A 330 6.31 -7.27 6.91
CA VAL A 330 7.32 -6.23 6.65
C VAL A 330 6.91 -4.90 7.29
N THR A 331 5.63 -4.50 7.18
CA THR A 331 5.14 -3.29 7.85
C THR A 331 5.27 -3.38 9.37
N SER A 332 4.99 -4.54 9.96
CA SER A 332 5.07 -4.75 11.41
C SER A 332 6.52 -4.72 11.93
N VAL A 333 7.50 -5.14 11.11
CA VAL A 333 8.92 -5.17 11.48
C VAL A 333 9.59 -3.80 11.30
N VAL A 334 9.26 -3.06 10.23
CA VAL A 334 10.08 -1.93 9.75
C VAL A 334 9.45 -0.56 9.95
N PHE A 335 8.12 -0.49 10.06
CA PHE A 335 7.38 0.77 10.08
C PHE A 335 6.48 0.89 11.30
N HIS A 336 6.24 2.14 11.71
CA HIS A 336 5.33 2.51 12.78
C HIS A 336 5.75 2.03 14.17
N THR A 337 5.25 2.72 15.18
CA THR A 337 5.40 2.25 16.57
C THR A 337 4.38 1.16 16.88
N LEU A 338 4.63 0.35 17.92
CA LEU A 338 3.69 -0.71 18.31
C LEU A 338 2.28 -0.17 18.59
N SER A 339 2.17 1.01 19.20
CA SER A 339 0.86 1.62 19.49
C SER A 339 0.09 1.97 18.22
N GLU A 340 0.76 2.51 17.19
CA GLU A 340 0.17 2.83 15.88
C GLU A 340 -0.27 1.56 15.14
N GLN A 341 0.53 0.49 15.22
CA GLN A 341 0.21 -0.80 14.63
C GLN A 341 -1.01 -1.45 15.31
N VAL A 342 -1.04 -1.46 16.65
CA VAL A 342 -2.15 -2.01 17.45
C VAL A 342 -3.44 -1.24 17.21
N SER A 343 -3.40 0.09 17.17
CA SER A 343 -4.59 0.90 16.88
C SER A 343 -5.11 0.64 15.46
N GLY A 344 -4.23 0.59 14.46
CA GLY A 344 -4.61 0.26 13.08
C GLY A 344 -5.29 -1.11 12.97
N LEU A 345 -4.74 -2.13 13.65
CA LEU A 345 -5.33 -3.46 13.73
C LEU A 345 -6.70 -3.43 14.44
N ALA A 346 -6.80 -2.74 15.57
CA ALA A 346 -8.04 -2.63 16.34
C ALA A 346 -9.17 -1.99 15.50
N PHE A 347 -8.90 -0.88 14.82
CA PHE A 347 -9.88 -0.23 13.93
C PHE A 347 -10.31 -1.12 12.77
N ALA A 348 -9.41 -1.95 12.22
CA ALA A 348 -9.82 -2.93 11.20
C ALA A 348 -10.77 -3.99 11.80
N TYR A 349 -10.46 -4.50 13.00
CA TYR A 349 -11.26 -5.52 13.68
C TYR A 349 -12.62 -5.03 14.18
N LEU A 350 -12.80 -3.72 14.43
CA LEU A 350 -14.11 -3.16 14.81
C LEU A 350 -15.22 -3.52 13.82
N VAL A 351 -14.90 -3.54 12.52
CA VAL A 351 -15.87 -3.87 11.47
C VAL A 351 -15.62 -5.26 10.93
N ALA A 352 -14.40 -5.55 10.45
CA ALA A 352 -14.11 -6.84 9.83
C ALA A 352 -14.23 -7.99 10.84
N GLY A 353 -13.73 -7.80 12.07
CA GLY A 353 -13.85 -8.79 13.14
C GLY A 353 -15.31 -9.15 13.42
N VAL A 354 -16.20 -8.16 13.53
CA VAL A 354 -17.64 -8.38 13.76
C VAL A 354 -18.29 -9.13 12.59
N ILE A 355 -18.00 -8.72 11.34
CA ILE A 355 -18.55 -9.35 10.13
C ILE A 355 -18.17 -10.83 10.07
N TYR A 356 -16.89 -11.15 10.24
CA TYR A 356 -16.39 -12.52 10.13
C TYR A 356 -16.63 -13.35 11.40
N TRP A 357 -16.83 -12.71 12.56
CA TRP A 357 -17.32 -13.38 13.76
C TRP A 357 -18.80 -13.78 13.63
N ASN A 358 -19.64 -12.92 13.07
CA ASN A 358 -21.09 -13.16 12.93
C ASN A 358 -21.49 -13.74 11.57
N ASP A 359 -20.57 -14.42 10.88
CA ASP A 359 -20.80 -14.99 9.55
C ASP A 359 -22.08 -15.88 9.49
N HIS A 360 -22.42 -16.58 10.58
CA HIS A 360 -23.64 -17.37 10.68
C HIS A 360 -24.95 -16.56 10.59
N TRP A 361 -24.97 -15.30 11.04
CA TRP A 361 -26.15 -14.42 10.91
C TRP A 361 -26.41 -14.08 9.43
N PHE A 362 -25.34 -13.77 8.69
CA PHE A 362 -25.41 -13.57 7.25
C PHE A 362 -25.78 -14.84 6.49
N ILE A 363 -25.30 -16.01 6.93
CA ILE A 363 -25.63 -17.31 6.31
C ILE A 363 -27.09 -17.72 6.59
N ARG A 364 -27.65 -17.46 7.77
CA ARG A 364 -29.05 -17.82 8.11
C ARG A 364 -30.08 -16.96 7.40
N ASN A 365 -29.85 -15.65 7.29
CA ASN A 365 -30.72 -14.76 6.52
C ASN A 365 -30.55 -14.93 4.99
N ALA A 366 -29.66 -15.82 4.54
CA ALA A 366 -29.52 -16.21 3.13
C ALA A 366 -30.40 -17.42 2.74
N MET A 367 -30.91 -18.16 3.73
CA MET A 367 -31.69 -19.40 3.56
C MET A 367 -33.21 -19.19 3.72
N HIS A 368 -33.63 -17.98 4.06
CA HIS A 368 -35.01 -17.49 3.99
C HIS A 368 -35.06 -16.38 2.92
#